data_AF-A0A7S0FQL5-F1
#
_entry.id   AF-A0A7S0FQL5-F1
#
_cell.length_a   1.000
_cell.length_b   1.000
_cell.length_c   1.000
_cell.angle_alpha   90.00
_cell.angle_beta   90.00
_cell.angle_gamma   90.00
#
_symmetry.space_group_name_H-M   'P 1'
#
loop_
_entity.id
_entity.type
_entity.pdbx_description
1 polymer ?
#
loop_
_entity_poly.entity_id
_entity_poly.type
_entity_poly.pdbx_seq_one_letter_code
_entity_poly.pdbx_strand_id
1 'polypeptide(L)'
;RLIICWTPRYFTRLWCTYEIASWLFLGKQMDSILFMPLAVGWLCFAIASFAVVSGLVYHFLLPFAASYYIVYGVAQLAVMSPFMTYIVRHLVHDLRELPAQVEAFSIADTSCYCCSVGHVTPGSGDRIPCDRKLVYRTLQGWFAVEEPSVTRSTDSSSFWHLQDFDERVRALFRAFVLHSVGPTRIKYRYIMIGVQPCFWRAIDVAVAFGEVETKQCIITLCEYLLYGLTVLPSFTKLLIRMLIVVDKVIGRPERLCFEVLTIAACSVATTLIFLILWVPLTLAGQTGNWLVAIPVFCAYVVLTAALYPESLACARTITGKKLEDVSKWPSVVQGNSISGRTTNEDTPSLSEHTGSNCPQGPAVLQEPSTSEQMAVEDSASSSGHTGSSIAHEYI
;
A
#
# COMPACT_ATOMS: atom_id res chain seq x y z
N ARG A 1 -11.74 -15.24 -5.37
CA ARG A 1 -10.97 -14.38 -4.45
C ARG A 1 -10.72 -13.06 -5.17
N LEU A 2 -10.98 -11.90 -4.56
CA LEU A 2 -10.66 -10.60 -5.16
C LEU A 2 -9.30 -10.13 -4.64
N ILE A 3 -8.41 -9.69 -5.51
CA ILE A 3 -7.12 -9.11 -5.12
C ILE A 3 -7.16 -7.63 -5.45
N ILE A 4 -7.06 -6.78 -4.43
CA ILE A 4 -7.07 -5.33 -4.59
C ILE A 4 -5.63 -4.85 -4.47
N CYS A 5 -5.05 -4.48 -5.62
CA CYS A 5 -3.74 -3.82 -5.70
C CYS A 5 -3.94 -2.33 -5.43
N TRP A 6 -3.84 -1.93 -4.18
CA TRP A 6 -4.20 -0.59 -3.75
C TRP A 6 -3.08 0.42 -4.01
N THR A 7 -3.53 1.62 -4.42
CA THR A 7 -2.76 2.85 -4.58
C THR A 7 -3.59 3.99 -4.00
N PRO A 8 -3.00 5.15 -3.66
CA PRO A 8 -3.77 6.32 -3.23
C PRO A 8 -4.89 6.76 -4.20
N ARG A 9 -4.75 6.47 -5.50
CA ARG A 9 -5.76 6.77 -6.53
C ARG A 9 -6.84 5.69 -6.71
N TYR A 10 -6.84 4.61 -5.92
CA TYR A 10 -7.75 3.47 -6.14
C TYR A 10 -9.23 3.90 -6.07
N PHE A 11 -9.61 4.64 -5.03
CA PHE A 11 -10.98 5.11 -4.83
C PHE A 11 -11.39 6.25 -5.76
N THR A 12 -10.45 6.83 -6.49
CA THR A 12 -10.74 7.85 -7.50
C THR A 12 -11.05 7.27 -8.87
N ARG A 13 -10.95 5.94 -9.05
CA ARG A 13 -11.15 5.27 -10.35
C ARG A 13 -12.47 4.52 -10.37
N LEU A 14 -13.36 4.89 -11.28
CA LEU A 14 -14.71 4.34 -11.39
C LEU A 14 -14.72 2.80 -11.48
N TRP A 15 -13.89 2.23 -12.35
CA TRP A 15 -13.83 0.77 -12.55
C TRP A 15 -13.36 0.01 -11.30
N CYS A 16 -12.37 0.54 -10.57
CA CYS A 16 -11.91 -0.06 -9.31
C CYS A 16 -13.01 -0.10 -8.23
N THR A 17 -13.87 0.93 -8.19
CA THR A 17 -15.00 0.99 -7.26
C THR A 17 -16.17 0.12 -7.71
N TYR A 18 -16.37 -0.02 -9.02
CA TYR A 18 -17.34 -0.95 -9.60
C TYR A 18 -17.01 -2.41 -9.32
N GLU A 19 -15.73 -2.79 -9.29
CA GLU A 19 -15.29 -4.12 -8.86
C GLU A 19 -15.70 -4.44 -7.41
N ILE A 20 -15.56 -3.45 -6.50
CA ILE A 20 -16.03 -3.58 -5.12
C ILE A 20 -17.56 -3.72 -5.08
N ALA A 21 -18.28 -2.90 -5.86
CA ALA A 21 -19.73 -2.98 -5.97
C ALA A 21 -20.20 -4.36 -6.42
N SER A 22 -19.56 -4.89 -7.46
CA SER A 22 -19.85 -6.22 -8.01
C SER A 22 -19.60 -7.30 -6.97
N TRP A 23 -18.52 -7.18 -6.19
CA TRP A 23 -18.20 -8.12 -5.11
C TRP A 23 -19.26 -8.14 -4.01
N LEU A 24 -19.71 -6.95 -3.60
CA LEU A 24 -20.76 -6.77 -2.60
C LEU A 24 -22.11 -7.30 -3.09
N PHE A 25 -22.48 -6.99 -4.35
CA PHE A 25 -23.71 -7.45 -4.96
C PHE A 25 -23.79 -8.97 -5.05
N LEU A 26 -22.68 -9.63 -5.39
CA LEU A 26 -22.59 -11.10 -5.44
C LEU A 26 -22.60 -11.77 -4.05
N GLY A 27 -22.78 -11.02 -2.96
CA GLY A 27 -22.83 -11.53 -1.59
C GLY A 27 -21.54 -12.24 -1.16
N LYS A 28 -20.40 -11.90 -1.77
CA LYS A 28 -19.12 -12.53 -1.48
C LYS A 28 -18.57 -12.00 -0.16
N GLN A 29 -17.98 -12.88 0.66
CA GLN A 29 -17.42 -12.51 1.94
C GLN A 29 -16.23 -11.55 1.79
N MET A 30 -16.17 -10.51 2.61
CA MET A 30 -15.07 -9.52 2.60
C MET A 30 -13.72 -10.15 2.99
N ASP A 31 -13.71 -11.18 3.85
CA ASP A 31 -12.48 -11.89 4.25
C ASP A 31 -11.73 -12.57 3.09
N SER A 32 -12.44 -12.81 1.98
CA SER A 32 -11.85 -13.37 0.77
C SER A 32 -11.23 -12.32 -0.15
N ILE A 33 -11.31 -11.03 0.21
CA ILE A 33 -10.58 -9.94 -0.44
C ILE A 33 -9.14 -9.95 0.08
N LEU A 34 -8.17 -9.94 -0.82
CA LEU A 34 -6.77 -9.70 -0.49
C LEU A 34 -6.43 -8.26 -0.84
N PHE A 35 -6.36 -7.40 0.17
CA PHE A 35 -5.89 -6.03 -0.01
C PHE A 35 -4.36 -5.98 0.08
N MET A 36 -3.71 -5.44 -0.95
CA MET A 36 -2.27 -5.35 -1.07
C MET A 36 -1.87 -3.94 -1.52
N PRO A 37 -1.29 -3.12 -0.62
CA PRO A 37 -0.71 -1.83 -1.01
C PRO A 37 0.48 -2.07 -1.95
N LEU A 38 0.49 -1.44 -3.12
CA LEU A 38 1.59 -1.58 -4.08
C LEU A 38 2.93 -1.09 -3.51
N ALA A 39 2.91 -0.09 -2.63
CA ALA A 39 4.10 0.38 -1.92
C ALA A 39 4.79 -0.69 -1.05
N VAL A 40 4.10 -1.78 -0.68
CA VAL A 40 4.74 -2.94 -0.02
C VAL A 40 5.69 -3.66 -0.97
N GLY A 41 5.43 -3.66 -2.29
CA GLY A 41 6.35 -4.21 -3.29
C GLY A 41 7.69 -3.48 -3.28
N TRP A 42 7.67 -2.15 -3.25
CA TRP A 42 8.88 -1.33 -3.13
C TRP A 42 9.62 -1.58 -1.82
N LEU A 43 8.91 -1.75 -0.71
CA LEU A 43 9.52 -2.14 0.56
C LEU A 43 10.23 -3.50 0.45
N CYS A 44 9.58 -4.53 -0.11
CA CYS A 44 10.17 -5.85 -0.29
C CYS A 44 11.42 -5.78 -1.19
N PHE A 45 11.33 -5.03 -2.29
CA PHE A 45 12.46 -4.82 -3.20
C PHE A 45 13.64 -4.13 -2.52
N ALA A 46 13.38 -3.11 -1.70
CA ALA A 46 14.42 -2.39 -0.99
C ALA A 46 15.10 -3.26 0.10
N ILE A 47 14.33 -4.08 0.82
CA ILE A 47 14.87 -5.08 1.77
C ILE A 47 15.73 -6.12 1.04
N ALA A 48 15.25 -6.65 -0.09
CA ALA A 48 15.98 -7.63 -0.88
C ALA A 48 17.28 -7.05 -1.43
N SER A 49 17.22 -5.82 -1.97
CA SER A 49 18.40 -5.10 -2.45
C SER A 49 19.43 -4.88 -1.34
N PHE A 50 18.97 -4.46 -0.16
CA PHE A 50 19.83 -4.31 1.01
C PHE A 50 20.47 -5.65 1.40
N ALA A 51 19.71 -6.74 1.45
CA ALA A 51 20.22 -8.07 1.79
C ALA A 51 21.26 -8.57 0.77
N VAL A 52 21.01 -8.37 -0.54
CA VAL A 52 21.95 -8.74 -1.60
C VAL A 52 23.24 -7.93 -1.49
N VAL A 53 23.14 -6.60 -1.38
CA VAL A 53 24.33 -5.74 -1.23
C VAL A 53 25.12 -6.11 0.01
N SER A 54 24.46 -6.35 1.16
CA SER A 54 25.12 -6.83 2.38
C SER A 54 25.84 -8.16 2.16
N GLY A 55 25.21 -9.10 1.46
CA GLY A 55 25.81 -10.39 1.14
C GLY A 55 27.03 -10.27 0.23
N LEU A 56 26.98 -9.40 -0.78
CA LEU A 56 28.12 -9.13 -1.68
C LEU A 56 29.26 -8.44 -0.94
N VAL A 57 28.96 -7.41 -0.16
CA VAL A 57 29.94 -6.71 0.70
C VAL A 57 30.60 -7.71 1.64
N TYR A 58 29.83 -8.56 2.31
CA TYR A 58 30.37 -9.61 3.17
C TYR A 58 31.25 -10.61 2.38
N HIS A 59 30.82 -11.06 1.21
CA HIS A 59 31.57 -12.03 0.40
C HIS A 59 32.91 -11.50 -0.10
N PHE A 60 32.93 -10.28 -0.66
CA PHE A 60 34.16 -9.70 -1.22
C PHE A 60 35.10 -9.15 -0.15
N LEU A 61 34.60 -8.87 1.05
CA LEU A 61 35.42 -8.34 2.14
C LEU A 61 35.86 -9.39 3.16
N LEU A 62 35.42 -10.65 2.98
CA LEU A 62 35.85 -11.80 3.78
C LEU A 62 37.38 -11.94 3.97
N PRO A 63 38.25 -11.63 2.99
CA PRO A 63 39.70 -11.77 3.18
C PRO A 63 40.35 -10.69 4.06
N PHE A 64 39.61 -9.68 4.53
CA PHE A 64 40.15 -8.59 5.34
C PHE A 64 39.88 -8.80 6.85
N ALA A 65 40.66 -8.12 7.70
CA ALA A 65 40.55 -8.21 9.15
C ALA A 65 39.13 -7.90 9.67
N ALA A 66 38.74 -8.55 10.78
CA ALA A 66 37.40 -8.46 11.35
C ALA A 66 36.92 -7.02 11.67
N SER A 67 37.84 -6.09 11.91
CA SER A 67 37.55 -4.68 12.15
C SER A 67 36.93 -3.97 10.94
N TYR A 68 37.22 -4.41 9.72
CA TYR A 68 36.72 -3.76 8.50
C TYR A 68 35.22 -3.99 8.31
N TYR A 69 34.66 -5.15 8.71
CA TYR A 69 33.23 -5.43 8.53
C TYR A 69 32.33 -4.41 9.22
N ILE A 70 32.72 -3.96 10.42
CA ILE A 70 31.93 -2.98 11.16
C ILE A 70 31.93 -1.64 10.42
N VAL A 71 33.09 -1.19 9.94
CA VAL A 71 33.21 0.06 9.18
C VAL A 71 32.39 0.01 7.89
N TYR A 72 32.50 -1.07 7.12
CA TYR A 72 31.74 -1.23 5.88
C TYR A 72 30.24 -1.41 6.12
N GLY A 73 29.85 -2.14 7.16
CA GLY A 73 28.44 -2.28 7.55
C GLY A 73 27.83 -0.93 7.95
N VAL A 74 28.55 -0.13 8.74
CA VAL A 74 28.12 1.24 9.10
C VAL A 74 28.05 2.14 7.85
N ALA A 75 29.04 2.09 6.97
CA ALA A 75 29.02 2.86 5.72
C ALA A 75 27.85 2.46 4.81
N GLN A 76 27.61 1.15 4.65
CA GLN A 76 26.48 0.64 3.88
C GLN A 76 25.14 1.10 4.46
N LEU A 77 24.98 1.05 5.78
CA LEU A 77 23.78 1.55 6.46
C LEU A 77 23.61 3.07 6.27
N ALA A 78 24.70 3.84 6.35
CA ALA A 78 24.66 5.29 6.13
C ALA A 78 24.17 5.64 4.72
N VAL A 79 24.53 4.83 3.70
CA VAL A 79 24.10 5.04 2.31
C VAL A 79 22.68 4.52 2.05
N MET A 80 22.32 3.36 2.59
CA MET A 80 21.03 2.70 2.30
C MET A 80 19.89 3.18 3.20
N SER A 81 20.18 3.67 4.41
CA SER A 81 19.15 4.09 5.35
C SER A 81 18.29 5.27 4.87
N PRO A 82 18.80 6.30 4.14
CA PRO A 82 17.94 7.35 3.57
C PRO A 82 16.97 6.82 2.53
N PHE A 83 17.43 5.92 1.66
CA PHE A 83 16.58 5.29 0.65
C PHE A 83 15.47 4.44 1.28
N MET A 84 15.83 3.59 2.24
CA MET A 84 14.85 2.79 3.00
C MET A 84 13.84 3.67 3.75
N THR A 85 14.33 4.72 4.41
CA THR A 85 13.50 5.67 5.16
C THR A 85 12.51 6.38 4.24
N TYR A 86 12.95 6.82 3.07
CA TYR A 86 12.12 7.46 2.06
C TYR A 86 10.96 6.55 1.60
N ILE A 87 11.27 5.30 1.23
CA ILE A 87 10.26 4.33 0.78
C ILE A 87 9.26 4.02 1.90
N VAL A 88 9.75 3.71 3.11
CA VAL A 88 8.87 3.35 4.23
C VAL A 88 8.00 4.55 4.64
N ARG A 89 8.53 5.77 4.57
CA ARG A 89 7.75 6.97 4.86
C ARG A 89 6.60 7.15 3.87
N HIS A 90 6.85 7.00 2.58
CA HIS A 90 5.79 7.06 1.56
C HIS A 90 4.71 5.99 1.81
N LEU A 91 5.12 4.77 2.11
CA LEU A 91 4.20 3.70 2.47
C LEU A 91 3.37 4.04 3.72
N VAL A 92 4.00 4.59 4.76
CA VAL A 92 3.32 5.00 6.00
C VAL A 92 2.30 6.10 5.73
N HIS A 93 2.69 7.10 4.94
CA HIS A 93 1.84 8.21 4.54
C HIS A 93 0.59 7.72 3.80
N ASP A 94 0.80 6.91 2.75
CA ASP A 94 -0.25 6.28 1.97
C ASP A 94 -1.22 5.49 2.88
N LEU A 95 -0.70 4.64 3.76
CA LEU A 95 -1.52 3.85 4.69
C LEU A 95 -2.28 4.69 5.72
N ARG A 96 -1.80 5.89 6.03
CA ARG A 96 -2.47 6.82 6.94
C ARG A 96 -3.59 7.62 6.28
N GLU A 97 -3.50 7.88 4.98
CA GLU A 97 -4.56 8.53 4.21
C GLU A 97 -5.72 7.58 3.90
N LEU A 98 -5.45 6.27 3.82
CA LEU A 98 -6.43 5.24 3.49
C LEU A 98 -7.75 5.32 4.29
N PRO A 99 -7.77 5.47 5.63
CA PRO A 99 -9.02 5.65 6.39
C PRO A 99 -9.84 6.85 5.91
N ALA A 100 -9.19 7.99 5.66
CA ALA A 100 -9.84 9.21 5.21
C ALA A 100 -10.35 9.09 3.77
N GLN A 101 -9.59 8.42 2.89
CA GLN A 101 -10.02 8.13 1.52
C GLN A 101 -11.27 7.25 1.49
N VAL A 102 -11.34 6.25 2.36
CA VAL A 102 -12.53 5.38 2.46
C VAL A 102 -13.71 6.15 3.05
N GLU A 103 -13.49 6.99 4.06
CA GLU A 103 -14.54 7.78 4.71
C GLU A 103 -15.13 8.85 3.79
N ALA A 104 -14.28 9.54 3.03
CA ALA A 104 -14.67 10.55 2.04
C ALA A 104 -15.07 9.95 0.69
N PHE A 105 -15.07 8.62 0.53
CA PHE A 105 -15.39 7.97 -0.73
C PHE A 105 -16.78 8.35 -1.23
N SER A 106 -16.92 8.78 -2.49
CA SER A 106 -18.19 8.83 -3.20
C SER A 106 -18.04 8.36 -4.64
N ILE A 107 -18.97 7.54 -5.11
CA ILE A 107 -19.03 7.09 -6.50
C ILE A 107 -19.28 8.25 -7.47
N ALA A 108 -19.87 9.36 -6.99
CA ALA A 108 -20.05 10.60 -7.74
C ALA A 108 -18.72 11.29 -8.06
N ASP A 109 -17.76 11.22 -7.15
CA ASP A 109 -16.46 11.91 -7.28
C ASP A 109 -15.39 11.07 -8.00
N THR A 110 -15.72 9.82 -8.37
CA THR A 110 -14.80 8.97 -9.13
C THR A 110 -14.57 9.51 -10.54
N SER A 111 -13.39 9.23 -11.10
CA SER A 111 -13.00 9.60 -12.46
C SER A 111 -13.12 8.40 -13.42
N CYS A 112 -13.48 8.69 -14.67
CA CYS A 112 -13.63 7.76 -15.77
C CYS A 112 -12.82 8.27 -16.97
N TYR A 113 -12.08 7.37 -17.64
CA TYR A 113 -11.30 7.73 -18.82
C TYR A 113 -12.18 8.39 -19.88
N CYS A 114 -13.33 7.79 -20.20
CA CYS A 114 -14.26 8.31 -21.20
C CYS A 114 -14.66 9.77 -20.93
N CYS A 115 -14.80 10.15 -19.65
CA CYS A 115 -15.20 11.49 -19.23
C CYS A 115 -14.02 12.47 -19.35
N SER A 116 -12.81 12.03 -19.02
CA SER A 116 -11.60 12.85 -19.11
C SER A 116 -11.20 13.24 -20.54
N VAL A 117 -11.62 12.44 -21.53
CA VAL A 117 -11.39 12.70 -22.97
C VAL A 117 -12.63 13.26 -23.68
N GLY A 118 -13.62 13.75 -22.92
CA GLY A 118 -14.83 14.36 -23.51
C GLY A 118 -15.68 13.39 -24.34
N HIS A 119 -15.66 12.09 -24.02
CA HIS A 119 -16.32 11.02 -24.76
C HIS A 119 -15.88 10.89 -26.23
N VAL A 120 -14.63 11.22 -26.53
CA VAL A 120 -14.03 11.08 -27.86
C VAL A 120 -12.70 10.34 -27.75
N THR A 121 -12.48 9.32 -28.60
CA THR A 121 -11.21 8.58 -28.65
C THR A 121 -10.09 9.48 -29.19
N PRO A 122 -8.98 9.68 -28.46
CA PRO A 122 -7.85 10.43 -28.96
C PRO A 122 -7.29 9.79 -30.24
N GLY A 123 -7.11 10.60 -31.30
CA GLY A 123 -6.58 10.15 -32.58
C GLY A 123 -7.67 9.85 -33.62
N SER A 124 -8.67 9.01 -33.31
CA SER A 124 -9.71 8.67 -34.28
C SER A 124 -10.86 9.69 -34.36
N GLY A 125 -11.16 10.35 -33.24
CA GLY A 125 -12.30 11.27 -33.16
C GLY A 125 -13.66 10.56 -32.98
N ASP A 126 -13.67 9.23 -32.82
CA ASP A 126 -14.90 8.47 -32.62
C ASP A 126 -15.51 8.75 -31.25
N ARG A 127 -16.84 8.87 -31.19
CA ARG A 127 -17.56 9.00 -29.92
C ARG A 127 -17.57 7.66 -29.18
N ILE A 128 -17.26 7.70 -27.89
CA ILE A 128 -17.29 6.53 -26.99
C ILE A 128 -18.43 6.62 -25.98
N PRO A 129 -19.04 5.49 -25.60
CA PRO A 129 -20.06 5.47 -24.56
C PRO A 129 -19.52 5.95 -23.21
N CYS A 130 -20.41 6.40 -22.34
CA CYS A 130 -20.04 6.87 -21.00
C CYS A 130 -20.07 5.73 -19.99
N ASP A 131 -18.89 5.28 -19.56
CA ASP A 131 -18.74 4.24 -18.52
C ASP A 131 -19.49 4.61 -17.23
N ARG A 132 -19.50 5.89 -16.85
CA ARG A 132 -20.23 6.36 -15.65
C ARG A 132 -21.73 6.09 -15.74
N LYS A 133 -22.34 6.38 -16.89
CA LYS A 133 -23.78 6.12 -17.11
C LYS A 133 -24.07 4.63 -17.06
N LEU A 134 -23.19 3.81 -17.64
CA LEU A 134 -23.31 2.36 -17.59
C LEU A 134 -23.24 1.85 -16.15
N VAL A 135 -22.20 2.23 -15.40
CA VAL A 135 -22.02 1.83 -14.00
C VAL A 135 -23.19 2.29 -13.14
N TYR A 136 -23.68 3.52 -13.28
CA TYR A 136 -24.79 4.01 -12.46
C TYR A 136 -26.08 3.25 -12.73
N ARG A 137 -26.38 2.95 -14.01
CA ARG A 137 -27.53 2.11 -14.35
C ARG A 137 -27.42 0.71 -13.75
N THR A 138 -26.21 0.13 -13.76
CA THR A 138 -25.97 -1.17 -13.13
C THR A 138 -26.16 -1.11 -11.61
N LEU A 139 -25.60 -0.09 -10.95
CA LEU A 139 -25.77 0.12 -9.50
C LEU A 139 -27.24 0.34 -9.13
N GLN A 140 -27.99 1.06 -9.95
CA GLN A 140 -29.44 1.20 -9.79
C GLN A 140 -30.13 -0.17 -9.80
N GLY A 141 -29.78 -1.06 -10.73
CA GLY A 141 -30.34 -2.41 -10.77
C GLY A 141 -29.92 -3.30 -9.58
N TRP A 142 -28.74 -3.07 -9.01
CA TRP A 142 -28.19 -3.89 -7.92
C TRP A 142 -28.61 -3.44 -6.52
N PHE A 143 -28.72 -2.14 -6.31
CA PHE A 143 -28.97 -1.52 -5.00
C PHE A 143 -30.33 -0.83 -4.92
N ALA A 144 -31.19 -1.02 -5.94
CA ALA A 144 -32.60 -0.65 -5.80
C ALA A 144 -33.28 -1.54 -4.73
N VAL A 145 -33.26 -1.09 -3.49
CA VAL A 145 -34.29 -1.45 -2.49
C VAL A 145 -35.67 -1.21 -3.12
N GLU A 146 -36.53 -2.23 -3.13
CA GLU A 146 -37.94 -2.03 -3.44
C GLU A 146 -38.51 -1.10 -2.36
N GLU A 147 -38.54 0.22 -2.63
CA GLU A 147 -39.17 1.14 -1.71
C GLU A 147 -40.65 0.73 -1.59
N PRO A 148 -41.15 0.40 -0.39
CA PRO A 148 -42.58 0.27 -0.19
C PRO A 148 -43.20 1.59 -0.64
N SER A 149 -44.25 1.49 -1.45
CA SER A 149 -44.88 2.50 -2.33
C SER A 149 -45.29 3.84 -1.68
N VAL A 150 -44.36 4.50 -1.01
CA VAL A 150 -44.53 5.81 -0.41
C VAL A 150 -44.37 6.82 -1.52
N THR A 151 -45.44 7.57 -1.77
CA THR A 151 -45.57 8.66 -2.73
C THR A 151 -44.53 9.76 -2.48
N ARG A 152 -43.30 9.56 -2.96
CA ARG A 152 -42.20 10.53 -2.86
C ARG A 152 -42.17 11.45 -4.08
N SER A 153 -42.06 12.75 -3.79
CA SER A 153 -41.85 13.86 -4.71
C SER A 153 -40.72 13.58 -5.72
N THR A 154 -40.98 13.89 -6.99
CA THR A 154 -40.29 13.40 -8.20
C THR A 154 -38.83 13.82 -8.41
N ASP A 155 -38.32 14.83 -7.69
CA ASP A 155 -37.09 15.49 -8.17
C ASP A 155 -35.81 15.11 -7.39
N SER A 156 -35.91 14.49 -6.20
CA SER A 156 -34.73 14.08 -5.41
C SER A 156 -34.52 12.56 -5.34
N SER A 157 -35.40 11.76 -5.95
CA SER A 157 -35.36 10.30 -5.86
C SER A 157 -34.41 9.63 -6.87
N SER A 158 -33.76 10.36 -7.77
CA SER A 158 -32.96 9.71 -8.82
C SER A 158 -31.60 9.18 -8.33
N PHE A 159 -31.11 9.54 -7.14
CA PHE A 159 -29.72 9.25 -6.73
C PHE A 159 -29.55 8.47 -5.42
N TRP A 160 -30.64 8.02 -4.78
CA TRP A 160 -30.55 7.33 -3.49
C TRP A 160 -29.77 6.00 -3.58
N HIS A 161 -29.83 5.29 -4.71
CA HIS A 161 -29.11 4.02 -4.91
C HIS A 161 -27.59 4.22 -4.93
N LEU A 162 -27.10 5.38 -5.39
CA LEU A 162 -25.68 5.72 -5.32
C LEU A 162 -25.26 6.03 -3.88
N GLN A 163 -26.13 6.67 -3.09
CA GLN A 163 -25.87 6.95 -1.68
C GLN A 163 -25.84 5.66 -0.84
N ASP A 164 -26.77 4.72 -1.08
CA ASP A 164 -26.77 3.40 -0.42
C ASP A 164 -25.49 2.62 -0.75
N PHE A 165 -25.05 2.65 -2.01
CA PHE A 165 -23.77 2.05 -2.39
C PHE A 165 -22.57 2.71 -1.67
N ASP A 166 -22.50 4.04 -1.66
CA ASP A 166 -21.44 4.79 -0.98
C ASP A 166 -21.40 4.45 0.52
N GLU A 167 -22.56 4.41 1.18
CA GLU A 167 -22.68 4.05 2.60
C GLU A 167 -22.22 2.62 2.86
N ARG A 168 -22.59 1.65 2.00
CA ARG A 168 -22.12 0.26 2.11
C ARG A 168 -20.61 0.15 1.94
N VAL A 169 -20.01 0.86 0.99
CA VAL A 169 -18.55 0.88 0.84
C VAL A 169 -17.90 1.50 2.07
N ARG A 170 -18.37 2.66 2.53
CA ARG A 170 -17.84 3.32 3.73
C ARG A 170 -17.98 2.47 4.98
N ALA A 171 -19.08 1.76 5.19
CA ALA A 171 -19.30 0.95 6.38
C ALA A 171 -18.54 -0.38 6.31
N LEU A 172 -18.77 -1.17 5.24
CA LEU A 172 -18.25 -2.52 5.12
C LEU A 172 -16.75 -2.52 4.79
N PHE A 173 -16.34 -1.69 3.83
CA PHE A 173 -14.96 -1.66 3.37
C PHE A 173 -14.03 -1.00 4.39
N ARG A 174 -14.48 0.04 5.11
CA ARG A 174 -13.68 0.65 6.19
C ARG A 174 -13.36 -0.34 7.28
N ALA A 175 -14.36 -1.05 7.81
CA ALA A 175 -14.15 -2.05 8.85
C ALA A 175 -13.16 -3.12 8.38
N PHE A 176 -13.36 -3.63 7.15
CA PHE A 176 -12.50 -4.64 6.56
C PHE A 176 -11.06 -4.15 6.33
N VAL A 177 -10.87 -2.99 5.72
CA VAL A 177 -9.56 -2.44 5.36
C VAL A 177 -8.79 -2.00 6.59
N LEU A 178 -9.41 -1.30 7.54
CA LEU A 178 -8.73 -0.88 8.75
C LEU A 178 -8.32 -2.08 9.61
N HIS A 179 -9.10 -3.16 9.57
CA HIS A 179 -8.72 -4.43 10.18
C HIS A 179 -7.60 -5.14 9.39
N SER A 180 -7.67 -5.18 8.07
CA SER A 180 -6.72 -5.96 7.26
C SER A 180 -5.39 -5.26 6.99
N VAL A 181 -5.42 -3.93 6.88
CA VAL A 181 -4.37 -3.07 6.34
C VAL A 181 -4.39 -1.74 7.10
N GLY A 182 -3.92 -1.78 8.34
CA GLY A 182 -3.57 -0.59 9.10
C GLY A 182 -2.10 -0.18 8.87
N PRO A 183 -1.73 1.08 9.19
CA PRO A 183 -0.34 1.57 9.10
C PRO A 183 0.67 0.64 9.79
N THR A 184 0.27 0.01 10.89
CA THR A 184 1.10 -0.91 11.67
C THR A 184 0.92 -2.38 11.30
N ARG A 185 0.06 -2.74 10.33
CA ARG A 185 -0.37 -4.13 10.08
C ARG A 185 0.30 -4.80 8.86
N ILE A 186 1.54 -4.44 8.54
CA ILE A 186 2.31 -5.22 7.55
C ILE A 186 2.50 -6.65 8.08
N LYS A 187 2.07 -7.63 7.27
CA LYS A 187 2.14 -9.06 7.59
C LYS A 187 3.58 -9.55 7.51
N TYR A 188 3.99 -10.41 8.44
CA TYR A 188 5.32 -11.00 8.50
C TYR A 188 5.72 -11.66 7.17
N ARG A 189 4.79 -12.38 6.54
CA ARG A 189 4.99 -13.04 5.24
C ARG A 189 5.50 -12.12 4.12
N TYR A 190 5.14 -10.83 4.12
CA TYR A 190 5.61 -9.92 3.08
C TYR A 190 7.07 -9.56 3.30
N ILE A 191 7.47 -9.37 4.55
CA ILE A 191 8.88 -9.15 4.89
C ILE A 191 9.72 -10.39 4.59
N MET A 192 9.16 -11.58 4.81
CA MET A 192 9.78 -12.85 4.44
C MET A 192 10.09 -12.98 2.94
N ILE A 193 9.29 -12.37 2.07
CA ILE A 193 9.59 -12.30 0.63
C ILE A 193 10.81 -11.40 0.40
N GLY A 194 10.87 -10.23 1.05
CA GLY A 194 12.00 -9.32 0.94
C GLY A 194 13.32 -9.90 1.48
N VAL A 195 13.28 -10.77 2.49
CA VAL A 195 14.49 -11.38 3.07
C VAL A 195 14.93 -12.69 2.41
N GLN A 196 14.29 -13.11 1.31
CA GLN A 196 14.68 -14.32 0.57
C GLN A 196 16.18 -14.44 0.24
N PRO A 197 16.89 -13.36 -0.15
CA PRO A 197 18.34 -13.44 -0.40
C PRO A 197 19.15 -13.97 0.79
N CYS A 198 18.73 -13.70 2.03
CA CYS A 198 19.40 -14.24 3.23
C CYS A 198 19.26 -15.76 3.32
N PHE A 199 18.12 -16.32 2.91
CA PHE A 199 17.91 -17.78 2.91
C PHE A 199 18.71 -18.47 1.81
N TRP A 200 18.78 -17.87 0.62
CA TRP A 200 19.63 -18.40 -0.44
C TRP A 200 21.08 -18.42 0.01
N ARG A 201 21.55 -17.34 0.64
CA ARG A 201 22.90 -17.30 1.23
C ARG A 201 23.11 -18.38 2.29
N ALA A 202 22.13 -18.60 3.16
CA ALA A 202 22.18 -19.67 4.16
C ALA A 202 22.29 -21.05 3.50
N ILE A 203 21.55 -21.30 2.41
CA ILE A 203 21.63 -22.54 1.64
C ILE A 203 23.00 -22.68 0.97
N ASP A 204 23.55 -21.63 0.36
CA ASP A 204 24.88 -21.67 -0.26
C ASP A 204 25.96 -22.05 0.77
N VAL A 205 25.90 -21.47 1.97
CA VAL A 205 26.80 -21.83 3.09
C VAL A 205 26.62 -23.29 3.49
N ALA A 206 25.38 -23.78 3.53
CA ALA A 206 25.11 -25.19 3.82
C ALA A 206 25.63 -26.11 2.70
N VAL A 207 25.53 -25.74 1.43
CA VAL A 207 26.07 -26.58 0.34
C VAL A 207 27.60 -26.64 0.41
N ALA A 208 28.27 -25.60 0.91
CA ALA A 208 29.70 -25.61 1.19
C ALA A 208 30.11 -26.47 2.42
N PHE A 209 29.18 -27.22 3.04
CA PHE A 209 29.52 -28.19 4.07
C PHE A 209 30.52 -29.23 3.53
N GLY A 210 31.66 -29.35 4.22
CA GLY A 210 32.75 -30.27 3.86
C GLY A 210 34.03 -29.56 3.42
N GLU A 211 33.94 -28.32 2.92
CA GLU A 211 35.13 -27.51 2.59
C GLU A 211 35.59 -26.62 3.76
N VAL A 212 34.66 -26.26 4.64
CA VAL A 212 34.88 -25.38 5.80
C VAL A 212 34.73 -26.19 7.10
N GLU A 213 35.44 -25.77 8.16
CA GLU A 213 35.28 -26.34 9.50
C GLU A 213 33.80 -26.38 9.93
N THR A 214 33.29 -27.58 10.25
CA THR A 214 31.86 -27.85 10.50
C THR A 214 31.25 -26.90 11.53
N LYS A 215 31.99 -26.59 12.60
CA LYS A 215 31.54 -25.69 13.66
C LYS A 215 31.26 -24.28 13.13
N GLN A 216 32.17 -23.74 12.31
CA GLN A 216 32.05 -22.39 11.75
C GLN A 216 30.90 -22.32 10.74
N CYS A 217 30.71 -23.37 9.94
CA CYS A 217 29.59 -23.46 9.00
C CYS A 217 28.24 -23.44 9.72
N ILE A 218 28.09 -24.23 10.80
CA ILE A 218 26.86 -24.25 11.61
C ILE A 218 26.57 -22.87 12.22
N ILE A 219 27.56 -22.22 12.81
CA ILE A 219 27.39 -20.87 13.40
C ILE A 219 26.94 -19.87 12.34
N THR A 220 27.61 -19.86 11.19
CA THR A 220 27.30 -18.97 10.07
C THR A 220 25.90 -19.22 9.52
N LEU A 221 25.50 -20.48 9.37
CA LEU A 221 24.15 -20.87 8.95
C LEU A 221 23.09 -20.36 9.93
N CYS A 222 23.29 -20.58 11.23
CA CYS A 222 22.40 -20.08 12.28
C CYS A 222 22.30 -18.55 12.27
N GLU A 223 23.41 -17.84 12.05
CA GLU A 223 23.44 -16.39 11.97
C GLU A 223 22.59 -15.88 10.80
N TYR A 224 22.75 -16.41 9.58
CA TYR A 224 21.94 -16.01 8.43
C TYR A 224 20.45 -16.30 8.60
N LEU A 225 20.12 -17.48 9.14
CA LEU A 225 18.73 -17.85 9.41
C LEU A 225 18.11 -16.91 10.44
N LEU A 226 18.79 -16.63 11.55
CA LEU A 226 18.28 -15.74 12.57
C LEU A 226 18.17 -14.30 12.05
N TYR A 227 19.17 -13.84 11.31
CA TYR A 227 19.19 -12.52 10.71
C TYR A 227 17.99 -12.31 9.76
N GLY A 228 17.73 -13.28 8.88
CA GLY A 228 16.59 -13.26 7.95
C GLY A 228 15.23 -13.44 8.64
N LEU A 229 15.12 -14.36 9.60
CA LEU A 229 13.85 -14.69 10.25
C LEU A 229 13.43 -13.71 11.35
N THR A 230 14.38 -13.05 12.02
CA THR A 230 14.07 -12.28 13.22
C THR A 230 14.59 -10.85 13.17
N VAL A 231 15.87 -10.63 12.85
CA VAL A 231 16.48 -9.29 12.90
C VAL A 231 15.89 -8.36 11.85
N LEU A 232 15.91 -8.75 10.57
CA LEU A 232 15.37 -7.92 9.48
C LEU A 232 13.86 -7.65 9.61
N PRO A 233 13.01 -8.66 9.95
CA PRO A 233 11.60 -8.42 10.25
C PRO A 233 11.38 -7.48 11.44
N SER A 234 12.09 -7.70 12.56
CA SER A 234 11.97 -6.85 13.74
C SER A 234 12.38 -5.42 13.46
N PHE A 235 13.53 -5.24 12.80
CA PHE A 235 14.02 -3.94 12.34
C PHE A 235 12.98 -3.22 11.47
N THR A 236 12.47 -3.89 10.44
CA THR A 236 11.49 -3.30 9.52
C THR A 236 10.22 -2.87 10.27
N LYS A 237 9.75 -3.68 11.23
CA LYS A 237 8.57 -3.34 12.02
C LYS A 237 8.80 -2.14 12.93
N LEU A 238 9.95 -2.09 13.60
CA LEU A 238 10.34 -0.98 14.46
C LEU A 238 10.50 0.31 13.65
N LEU A 239 11.10 0.23 12.46
CA LEU A 239 11.21 1.33 11.51
C LEU A 239 9.84 1.89 11.12
N ILE A 240 8.90 1.04 10.72
CA ILE A 240 7.53 1.45 10.38
C ILE A 240 6.85 2.12 11.59
N ARG A 241 6.97 1.55 12.79
CA ARG A 241 6.37 2.14 14.00
C ARG A 241 6.97 3.50 14.33
N MET A 242 8.29 3.63 14.24
CA MET A 242 8.99 4.91 14.46
C MET A 242 8.53 5.94 13.44
N LEU A 243 8.50 5.60 12.15
CA LEU A 243 8.06 6.52 11.10
C LEU A 243 6.58 6.91 11.22
N ILE A 244 5.70 6.03 11.70
CA ILE A 244 4.31 6.41 12.02
C ILE A 244 4.27 7.46 13.13
N VAL A 245 5.11 7.35 14.15
CA VAL A 245 5.18 8.35 15.23
C VAL A 245 5.71 9.67 14.68
N VAL A 246 6.79 9.65 13.90
CA VAL A 246 7.35 10.86 13.28
C VAL A 246 6.33 11.52 12.37
N ASP A 247 5.69 10.76 11.49
CA ASP A 247 4.69 11.27 10.56
C ASP A 247 3.47 11.85 11.30
N LYS A 248 3.11 11.31 12.47
CA LYS A 248 2.03 11.87 13.32
C LYS A 248 2.40 13.21 13.93
N VAL A 249 3.65 13.37 14.34
CA VAL A 249 4.15 14.59 14.99
C VAL A 249 4.43 15.69 13.97
N ILE A 250 5.05 15.33 12.84
CA ILE A 250 5.56 16.26 11.84
C ILE A 250 4.54 16.53 10.73
N GLY A 251 3.71 15.54 10.39
CA GLY A 251 2.85 15.60 9.21
C GLY A 251 3.61 15.52 7.90
N ARG A 252 2.92 15.89 6.81
CA ARG A 252 3.52 15.97 5.48
C ARG A 252 4.25 17.31 5.36
N PRO A 253 5.58 17.31 5.19
CA PRO A 253 6.34 18.54 5.03
C PRO A 253 5.93 19.23 3.72
N GLU A 254 5.54 20.50 3.77
CA GLU A 254 5.23 21.30 2.56
C GLU A 254 6.50 21.74 1.81
N ARG A 255 7.63 21.85 2.52
CA ARG A 255 8.90 22.31 1.98
C ARG A 255 9.89 21.16 1.83
N LEU A 256 10.53 21.08 0.67
CA LEU A 256 11.54 20.06 0.34
C LEU A 256 12.68 19.99 1.36
N CYS A 257 13.19 21.14 1.84
CA CYS A 257 14.27 21.17 2.83
C CYS A 257 13.88 20.47 4.14
N PHE A 258 12.64 20.62 4.57
CA PHE A 258 12.14 20.00 5.80
C PHE A 258 11.92 18.50 5.60
N GLU A 259 11.51 18.08 4.41
CA GLU A 259 11.43 16.67 4.03
C GLU A 259 12.80 16.00 4.07
N VAL A 260 13.81 16.59 3.43
CA VAL A 260 15.19 16.09 3.41
C VAL A 260 15.76 16.02 4.82
N LEU A 261 15.58 17.06 5.64
CA LEU A 261 16.05 17.07 7.03
C LEU A 261 15.38 15.97 7.86
N THR A 262 14.07 15.78 7.70
CA THR A 262 13.35 14.73 8.42
C THR A 262 13.82 13.34 7.99
N ILE A 263 14.03 13.11 6.68
CA ILE A 263 14.57 11.84 6.16
C ILE A 263 15.97 11.60 6.75
N ALA A 264 16.85 12.60 6.76
CA ALA A 264 18.19 12.49 7.34
C ALA A 264 18.13 12.12 8.84
N ALA A 265 17.32 12.82 9.63
CA ALA A 265 17.16 12.55 11.06
C ALA A 265 16.61 11.13 11.32
N CYS A 266 15.56 10.74 10.58
CA CYS A 266 15.00 9.39 10.65
C CYS A 266 16.00 8.32 10.21
N SER A 267 16.88 8.61 9.25
CA SER A 267 17.92 7.68 8.78
C SER A 267 18.98 7.41 9.82
N VAL A 268 19.39 8.44 10.58
CA VAL A 268 20.27 8.28 11.74
C VAL A 268 19.61 7.38 12.79
N ALA A 269 18.37 7.67 13.17
CA ALA A 269 17.63 6.83 14.13
C ALA A 269 17.46 5.39 13.64
N THR A 270 17.17 5.21 12.35
CA THR A 270 17.06 3.91 11.69
C THR A 270 18.36 3.13 11.76
N THR A 271 19.49 3.79 11.48
CA THR A 271 20.83 3.19 11.56
C THR A 271 21.12 2.75 12.99
N LEU A 272 20.81 3.57 13.99
CA LEU A 272 21.00 3.22 15.40
C LEU A 272 20.15 2.01 15.82
N ILE A 273 18.87 1.97 15.43
CA ILE A 273 17.99 0.81 15.70
C ILE A 273 18.59 -0.45 15.08
N PHE A 274 19.05 -0.38 13.82
CA PHE A 274 19.65 -1.53 13.16
C PHE A 274 20.92 -1.98 13.88
N LEU A 275 21.83 -1.07 14.24
CA LEU A 275 23.07 -1.39 14.95
C LEU A 275 22.80 -2.06 16.31
N ILE A 276 21.79 -1.58 17.05
CA ILE A 276 21.37 -2.19 18.32
C ILE A 276 20.92 -3.65 18.13
N LEU A 277 20.26 -3.96 17.01
CA LEU A 277 19.80 -5.32 16.70
C LEU A 277 20.90 -6.20 16.06
N TRP A 278 21.84 -5.60 15.33
CA TRP A 278 22.83 -6.35 14.57
C TRP A 278 24.10 -6.65 15.39
N VAL A 279 24.63 -5.66 16.13
CA VAL A 279 25.90 -5.81 16.86
C VAL A 279 25.88 -6.96 17.87
N PRO A 280 24.84 -7.16 18.72
CA PRO A 280 24.82 -8.29 19.65
C PRO A 280 24.83 -9.65 18.96
N LEU A 281 24.21 -9.75 17.78
CA LEU A 281 24.20 -10.97 16.99
C LEU A 281 25.60 -11.28 16.45
N THR A 282 26.27 -10.29 15.86
CA THR A 282 27.63 -10.45 15.33
C THR A 282 28.65 -10.76 16.43
N LEU A 283 28.56 -10.07 17.58
CA LEU A 283 29.44 -10.35 18.72
C LEU A 283 29.21 -11.76 19.28
N ALA A 284 27.96 -12.20 19.38
CA ALA A 284 27.64 -13.57 19.80
C ALA A 284 28.23 -14.61 18.84
N GLY A 285 28.15 -14.38 17.53
CA GLY A 285 28.77 -15.23 16.51
C GLY A 285 30.30 -15.28 16.62
N GLN A 286 30.95 -14.12 16.81
CA GLN A 286 32.41 -14.01 16.90
C GLN A 286 33.00 -14.68 18.14
N THR A 287 32.31 -14.63 19.28
CA THR A 287 32.81 -15.29 20.51
C THR A 287 32.82 -16.82 20.41
N GLY A 288 32.02 -17.41 19.50
CA GLY A 288 31.80 -18.84 19.43
C GLY A 288 31.21 -19.46 20.72
N ASN A 289 30.72 -18.62 21.65
CA ASN A 289 30.22 -19.04 22.94
C ASN A 289 28.68 -19.16 22.90
N TRP A 290 28.19 -20.40 22.79
CA TRP A 290 26.77 -20.71 22.73
C TRP A 290 25.98 -20.21 23.95
N LEU A 291 26.62 -20.08 25.13
CA LEU A 291 25.96 -19.57 26.34
C LEU A 291 25.54 -18.10 26.19
N VAL A 292 26.24 -17.32 25.36
CA VAL A 292 25.89 -15.93 25.07
C VAL A 292 24.94 -15.84 23.87
N ALA A 293 25.16 -16.68 22.85
CA ALA A 293 24.35 -16.66 21.63
C ALA A 293 22.89 -17.08 21.87
N ILE A 294 22.65 -18.15 22.63
CA ILE A 294 21.30 -18.68 22.85
C ILE A 294 20.34 -17.63 23.46
N PRO A 295 20.70 -16.93 24.56
CA PRO A 295 19.84 -15.87 25.11
C PRO A 295 19.53 -14.75 24.12
N VAL A 296 20.53 -14.32 23.34
CA VAL A 296 20.37 -13.28 22.31
C VAL A 296 19.39 -13.76 21.23
N PHE A 297 19.48 -15.02 20.81
CA PHE A 297 18.61 -15.60 19.80
C PHE A 297 17.17 -15.72 20.31
N CYS A 298 17.00 -16.22 21.54
CA CYS A 298 15.70 -16.27 22.21
C CYS A 298 15.07 -14.88 22.32
N ALA A 299 15.86 -13.86 22.69
CA ALA A 299 15.39 -12.48 22.77
C ALA A 299 14.87 -11.96 21.41
N TYR A 300 15.57 -12.25 20.31
CA TYR A 300 15.10 -11.85 18.97
C TYR A 300 13.84 -12.59 18.51
N VAL A 301 13.72 -13.88 18.82
CA VAL A 301 12.50 -14.63 18.53
C VAL A 301 11.31 -14.05 19.30
N VAL A 302 11.48 -13.76 20.60
CA VAL A 302 10.44 -13.13 21.43
C VAL A 302 10.10 -11.72 20.94
N LEU A 303 11.10 -10.91 20.59
CA LEU A 303 10.89 -9.58 20.03
C LEU A 303 10.09 -9.64 18.72
N THR A 304 10.48 -10.54 17.80
CA THR A 304 9.80 -10.73 16.52
C THR A 304 8.35 -11.19 16.74
N ALA A 305 8.14 -12.16 17.63
CA ALA A 305 6.83 -12.65 18.02
C ALA A 305 5.94 -11.53 18.61
N ALA A 306 6.50 -10.67 19.46
CA ALA A 306 5.81 -9.52 20.06
C ALA A 306 5.50 -8.42 19.03
N LEU A 307 6.35 -8.25 18.02
CA LEU A 307 6.17 -7.27 16.94
C LEU A 307 5.12 -7.73 15.90
N TYR A 308 4.89 -9.04 15.77
CA TYR A 308 3.96 -9.66 14.82
C TYR A 308 2.90 -10.56 15.49
N PRO A 309 2.10 -10.05 16.44
CA PRO A 309 1.11 -10.85 17.17
C PRO A 309 0.05 -11.47 16.25
N GLU A 310 -0.31 -10.76 15.18
CA GLU A 310 -1.23 -11.20 14.12
C GLU A 310 -0.81 -12.54 13.48
N SER A 311 0.50 -12.74 13.32
CA SER A 311 1.03 -13.97 12.69
C SER A 311 0.92 -15.16 13.64
N LEU A 312 1.03 -14.94 14.94
CA LEU A 312 0.82 -15.95 15.98
C LEU A 312 -0.68 -16.28 16.14
N ALA A 313 -1.55 -15.27 16.04
CA ALA A 313 -3.00 -15.47 16.12
C ALA A 313 -3.49 -16.38 14.98
N CYS A 314 -3.00 -16.16 13.76
CA CYS A 314 -3.34 -17.01 12.60
C CYS A 314 -2.94 -18.48 12.82
N ALA A 315 -1.77 -18.73 13.43
CA ALA A 315 -1.36 -20.08 13.79
C ALA A 315 -2.34 -20.74 14.77
N ARG A 316 -2.87 -19.99 15.75
CA ARG A 316 -3.88 -20.49 16.69
C ARG A 316 -5.22 -20.80 16.04
N THR A 317 -5.67 -19.98 15.09
CA THR A 317 -6.98 -20.18 14.44
C THR A 317 -6.99 -21.44 13.57
N ILE A 318 -5.89 -21.73 12.86
CA ILE A 318 -5.75 -22.97 12.08
C ILE A 318 -5.88 -24.22 12.96
N THR A 319 -5.41 -24.14 14.21
CA THR A 319 -5.50 -25.25 15.17
C THR A 319 -6.82 -25.37 15.93
N GLY A 320 -7.78 -24.44 15.82
CA GLY A 320 -8.80 -24.33 16.88
C GLY A 320 -10.26 -24.03 16.54
N LYS A 321 -10.62 -23.26 15.51
CA LYS A 321 -12.04 -22.82 15.38
C LYS A 321 -12.49 -22.58 13.94
N LYS A 322 -13.52 -23.34 13.54
CA LYS A 322 -14.45 -23.00 12.45
C LYS A 322 -15.13 -21.68 12.84
N LEU A 323 -15.00 -20.64 12.01
CA LEU A 323 -15.68 -19.35 12.22
C LEU A 323 -17.21 -19.53 12.11
N GLU A 324 -17.89 -19.68 13.24
CA GLU A 324 -19.37 -19.78 13.28
C GLU A 324 -20.07 -18.40 13.38
N ASP A 325 -19.35 -17.30 13.64
CA ASP A 325 -19.99 -16.00 13.96
C ASP A 325 -20.18 -15.02 12.78
N VAL A 326 -19.76 -15.35 11.56
CA VAL A 326 -20.05 -14.48 10.38
C VAL A 326 -21.52 -14.56 9.97
N SER A 327 -22.25 -15.59 10.45
CA SER A 327 -23.68 -15.77 10.22
C SER A 327 -24.58 -14.72 10.91
N LYS A 328 -24.05 -13.95 11.88
CA LYS A 328 -24.79 -12.90 12.60
C LYS A 328 -24.68 -11.51 11.99
N TRP A 329 -24.01 -11.36 10.85
CA TRP A 329 -24.09 -10.10 10.10
C TRP A 329 -25.54 -9.89 9.66
N PRO A 330 -26.06 -8.65 9.74
CA PRO A 330 -27.46 -8.40 9.46
C PRO A 330 -27.86 -9.05 8.14
N SER A 331 -28.82 -9.96 8.18
CA SER A 331 -29.43 -10.65 7.03
C SER A 331 -30.11 -9.70 6.04
N VAL A 332 -29.93 -8.39 6.22
CA VAL A 332 -30.36 -7.27 5.37
C VAL A 332 -29.88 -7.41 3.92
N VAL A 333 -28.85 -8.22 3.64
CA VAL A 333 -28.38 -8.48 2.25
C VAL A 333 -28.83 -9.84 1.70
N GLN A 334 -29.26 -10.79 2.54
CA GLN A 334 -29.67 -12.13 2.08
C GLN A 334 -31.15 -12.24 1.69
N GLY A 335 -31.96 -11.20 1.90
CA GLY A 335 -33.39 -11.19 1.56
C GLY A 335 -33.70 -11.19 0.06
N ASN A 336 -32.81 -10.69 -0.79
CA ASN A 336 -33.01 -10.65 -2.26
C ASN A 336 -32.36 -11.87 -2.93
N SER A 337 -32.61 -13.07 -2.41
CA SER A 337 -32.35 -14.28 -3.19
C SER A 337 -33.11 -14.15 -4.51
N ILE A 338 -32.36 -14.18 -5.61
CA ILE A 338 -32.86 -14.17 -6.99
C ILE A 338 -33.66 -15.47 -7.19
N SER A 339 -34.88 -15.50 -6.66
CA SER A 339 -35.87 -16.52 -6.92
C SER A 339 -36.37 -16.30 -8.34
N GLY A 340 -35.68 -16.93 -9.31
CA GLY A 340 -36.19 -17.30 -10.62
C GLY A 340 -37.16 -16.33 -11.28
N ARG A 341 -36.68 -15.20 -11.80
CA ARG A 341 -37.42 -14.43 -12.81
C ARG A 341 -36.90 -14.83 -14.18
N THR A 342 -37.42 -15.95 -14.71
CA THR A 342 -37.36 -16.26 -16.14
C THR A 342 -38.19 -15.19 -16.86
N THR A 343 -37.54 -14.15 -17.36
CA THR A 343 -38.18 -13.17 -18.24
C THR A 343 -38.02 -13.67 -19.67
N ASN A 344 -39.15 -13.87 -20.35
CA ASN A 344 -39.21 -14.08 -21.78
C ASN A 344 -38.54 -12.89 -22.48
N GLU A 345 -37.68 -13.20 -23.46
CA GLU A 345 -37.07 -12.25 -24.37
C GLU A 345 -38.14 -11.65 -25.28
N ASP A 346 -38.58 -10.43 -24.98
CA ASP A 346 -39.13 -9.51 -25.97
C ASP A 346 -38.20 -8.32 -26.09
N THR A 347 -37.37 -8.36 -27.13
CA THR A 347 -36.40 -7.32 -27.50
C THR A 347 -37.14 -6.08 -28.01
N PRO A 348 -37.03 -4.90 -27.37
CA PRO A 348 -37.48 -3.65 -27.99
C PRO A 348 -36.32 -3.04 -28.76
N SER A 349 -36.56 -2.77 -30.05
CA SER A 349 -35.70 -1.97 -30.92
C SER A 349 -35.37 -0.60 -30.29
N LEU A 350 -34.08 -0.32 -30.09
CA LEU A 350 -33.60 1.01 -29.74
C LEU A 350 -33.86 1.97 -30.92
N SER A 351 -34.77 2.92 -30.73
CA SER A 351 -34.81 4.15 -31.51
C SER A 351 -33.87 5.19 -30.90
N GLU A 352 -33.04 5.79 -31.74
CA GLU A 352 -32.12 6.88 -31.38
C GLU A 352 -32.90 8.13 -30.96
N HIS A 353 -32.88 8.44 -29.66
CA HIS A 353 -33.17 9.78 -29.18
C HIS A 353 -31.87 10.56 -28.96
N THR A 354 -31.54 11.38 -29.94
CA THR A 354 -30.57 12.47 -29.83
C THR A 354 -31.17 13.60 -29.00
N GLY A 355 -30.57 13.87 -27.84
CA GLY A 355 -30.89 15.05 -27.04
C GLY A 355 -30.94 14.78 -25.54
N SER A 356 -29.79 14.81 -24.86
CA SER A 356 -29.78 15.20 -23.45
C SER A 356 -28.47 15.90 -23.10
N ASN A 357 -28.60 17.17 -22.71
CA ASN A 357 -27.56 17.96 -22.09
C ASN A 357 -27.12 17.29 -20.79
N CYS A 358 -25.82 17.10 -20.62
CA CYS A 358 -25.24 16.70 -19.35
C CYS A 358 -25.27 17.92 -18.41
N PRO A 359 -25.68 17.77 -17.14
CA PRO A 359 -25.45 18.82 -16.16
C PRO A 359 -23.93 18.99 -16.01
N GLN A 360 -23.43 20.15 -16.45
CA GLN A 360 -22.09 20.60 -16.10
C GLN A 360 -22.05 20.73 -14.57
N GLY A 361 -21.05 20.11 -13.93
CA GLY A 361 -20.79 20.28 -12.51
C GLY A 361 -20.55 21.76 -12.16
N PRO A 362 -20.59 22.12 -10.87
CA PRO A 362 -20.53 23.51 -10.44
C PRO A 362 -19.21 24.17 -10.88
N ALA A 363 -19.36 25.46 -11.23
CA ALA A 363 -18.34 26.32 -11.81
C ALA A 363 -16.99 26.27 -11.08
N VAL A 364 -15.95 26.12 -11.88
CA VAL A 364 -14.59 26.53 -11.53
C VAL A 364 -14.64 28.02 -11.17
N LEU A 365 -14.24 28.34 -9.94
CA LEU A 365 -14.03 29.71 -9.47
C LEU A 365 -13.09 30.45 -10.44
N GLN A 366 -13.61 31.50 -11.06
CA GLN A 366 -12.81 32.49 -11.79
C GLN A 366 -11.88 33.20 -10.80
N GLU A 367 -10.57 33.15 -11.08
CA GLU A 367 -9.61 34.06 -10.45
C GLU A 367 -9.89 35.50 -10.91
N PRO A 368 -9.84 36.49 -10.00
CA PRO A 368 -10.00 37.89 -10.37
C PRO A 368 -8.74 38.42 -11.06
N SER A 369 -8.90 38.82 -12.31
CA SER A 369 -7.95 39.66 -13.05
C SER A 369 -7.81 41.02 -12.35
N THR A 370 -6.66 41.27 -11.74
CA THR A 370 -6.24 42.61 -11.31
C THR A 370 -5.29 43.16 -12.36
N SER A 371 -5.83 44.02 -13.22
CA SER A 371 -5.07 44.98 -14.00
C SER A 371 -4.95 46.27 -13.19
N GLU A 372 -3.77 46.53 -12.62
CA GLU A 372 -3.43 47.86 -12.13
C GLU A 372 -2.02 48.22 -12.61
N GLN A 373 -1.97 49.34 -13.35
CA GLN A 373 -0.78 49.96 -13.89
C GLN A 373 0.05 50.56 -12.76
N MET A 374 1.37 50.34 -12.75
CA MET A 374 2.32 51.35 -12.32
C MET A 374 3.70 51.13 -12.97
N ALA A 375 4.39 52.25 -13.12
CA ALA A 375 5.38 52.56 -14.11
C ALA A 375 6.80 52.06 -13.81
N VAL A 376 7.54 51.83 -14.90
CA VAL A 376 8.93 52.27 -15.18
C VAL A 376 9.95 52.17 -14.04
N GLU A 377 10.90 51.24 -14.19
CA GLU A 377 12.32 51.59 -14.12
C GLU A 377 13.17 50.54 -14.85
N ASP A 378 14.00 51.06 -15.76
CA ASP A 378 14.98 50.35 -16.57
C ASP A 378 16.09 49.73 -15.72
N SER A 379 16.48 48.49 -16.03
CA SER A 379 17.90 48.11 -16.04
C SER A 379 18.10 46.78 -16.75
N ALA A 380 18.77 46.88 -17.90
CA ALA A 380 19.23 45.78 -18.70
C ALA A 380 20.28 44.94 -17.96
N SER A 381 20.12 43.61 -17.96
CA SER A 381 21.25 42.71 -18.09
C SER A 381 20.83 41.43 -18.80
N SER A 382 21.45 41.24 -19.96
CA SER A 382 21.31 40.08 -20.82
C SER A 382 22.08 38.90 -20.25
N SER A 383 21.44 37.74 -20.12
CA SER A 383 22.14 36.46 -20.23
C SER A 383 21.16 35.41 -20.70
N GLY A 384 21.35 34.97 -21.94
CA GLY A 384 20.59 33.88 -22.54
C GLY A 384 20.88 32.57 -21.81
N HIS A 385 19.82 31.78 -21.59
CA HIS A 385 19.96 30.37 -21.29
C HIS A 385 18.97 29.57 -22.14
N THR A 386 19.57 28.63 -22.82
CA THR A 386 19.04 27.64 -23.76
C THR A 386 17.93 26.80 -23.15
N GLY A 387 16.87 26.62 -23.94
CA GLY A 387 15.78 25.71 -23.63
C GLY A 387 16.25 24.25 -23.57
N SER A 388 15.79 23.54 -22.55
CA SER A 388 15.75 22.08 -22.50
C SER A 388 14.36 21.70 -22.03
N SER A 389 13.50 21.36 -22.99
CA SER A 389 12.22 20.69 -22.75
C SER A 389 12.52 19.25 -22.35
N ILE A 390 12.31 18.92 -21.07
CA ILE A 390 12.25 17.53 -20.61
C ILE A 390 10.77 17.19 -20.47
N ALA A 391 10.28 16.38 -21.41
CA ALA A 391 8.99 15.72 -21.33
C ALA A 391 9.03 14.73 -20.14
N HIS A 392 8.14 14.90 -19.19
CA HIS A 392 7.85 13.92 -18.15
C HIS A 392 6.89 12.88 -18.74
N GLU A 393 7.40 11.67 -18.94
CA GLU A 393 6.64 10.49 -19.35
C GLU A 393 6.06 9.81 -18.10
N TYR A 394 4.74 9.59 -18.12
CA TYR A 394 3.99 8.88 -17.10
C TYR A 394 4.09 7.37 -17.33
N ILE A 395 4.67 6.64 -16.37
CA ILE A 395 4.38 5.21 -16.11
C ILE A 395 4.19 5.03 -14.61
#